data_AF-A0A1A8GTT1-F1
#
_entry.id   AF-A0A1A8GTT1-F1
#
_cell.length_a   1.000
_cell.length_b   1.000
_cell.length_c   1.000
_cell.angle_alpha   90.00
_cell.angle_beta   90.00
_cell.angle_gamma   90.00
#
_symmetry.space_group_name_H-M   'P 1'
#
loop_
_entity.id
_entity.type
_entity.pdbx_description
1 polymer ?
#
loop_
_entity_poly.entity_id
_entity_poly.type
_entity_poly.pdbx_seq_one_letter_code
_entity_poly.pdbx_strand_id
1 'polypeptide(L)'
;SDWFTKRYDLKQQPILRATNNFDPDALAWWLSLQQSGKDKTLEGLVSKMFQIIPPPTLDTMPHPSRCRRCAVVGNSGNLRRSGHGKLIDSHSFVIRMNKAVTQGFEKDVGNRTTHHILYPESAVDVAPGVSLILLPFKLRDLEWLTSALSTGEVKMTYMRVKDRVKADKDKVLVVNPVFFKYVHDNWTEHHGRYPSTGMLTIIFALHTCDQVS
;
A
#
# COMPACT_ATOMS: atom_id res chain seq x y z
N SER A 1 -15.85 20.31 -5.86
CA SER A 1 -16.95 19.38 -5.55
C SER A 1 -17.06 19.28 -4.04
N ASP A 2 -18.17 19.70 -3.46
CA ASP A 2 -18.35 19.75 -2.00
C ASP A 2 -18.31 18.36 -1.36
N TRP A 3 -18.84 17.36 -2.06
CA TRP A 3 -18.77 15.96 -1.62
C TRP A 3 -17.33 15.49 -1.42
N PHE A 4 -16.43 15.89 -2.33
CA PHE A 4 -15.01 15.53 -2.27
C PHE A 4 -14.29 16.32 -1.17
N THR A 5 -14.50 17.64 -1.11
CA THR A 5 -13.86 18.51 -0.12
C THR A 5 -14.17 18.09 1.33
N LYS A 6 -15.37 17.53 1.59
CA LYS A 6 -15.73 17.01 2.91
C LYS A 6 -14.97 15.74 3.31
N ARG A 7 -14.45 14.98 2.34
CA ARG A 7 -13.80 13.68 2.57
C ARG A 7 -12.28 13.78 2.49
N TYR A 8 -11.79 14.56 1.54
CA TYR A 8 -10.36 14.72 1.28
C TYR A 8 -9.71 15.64 2.32
N ASP A 9 -8.71 15.12 3.04
CA ASP A 9 -7.92 15.88 4.01
C ASP A 9 -6.45 15.87 3.59
N LEU A 10 -5.95 17.02 3.13
CA LEU A 10 -4.59 17.20 2.64
C LEU A 10 -3.51 16.95 3.72
N LYS A 11 -3.87 16.99 5.01
CA LYS A 11 -2.92 16.78 6.11
C LYS A 11 -2.60 15.30 6.34
N GLN A 12 -3.36 14.39 5.74
CA GLN A 12 -3.15 12.97 5.90
C GLN A 12 -1.82 12.53 5.31
N GLN A 13 -1.10 11.69 6.06
CA GLN A 13 0.19 11.16 5.65
C GLN A 13 0.04 9.66 5.33
N PRO A 14 -0.13 9.29 4.03
CA PRO A 14 -0.42 7.92 3.66
C PRO A 14 0.78 6.97 3.86
N ILE A 15 2.01 7.49 3.99
CA ILE A 15 3.24 6.71 4.10
C ILE A 15 3.78 6.83 5.52
N LEU A 16 4.09 5.69 6.13
CA LEU A 16 4.70 5.58 7.44
C LEU A 16 6.14 6.11 7.42
N ARG A 17 6.50 6.98 8.37
CA ARG A 17 7.85 7.55 8.52
C ARG A 17 8.55 7.02 9.77
N ALA A 18 9.83 7.31 9.97
CA ALA A 18 10.52 6.90 11.20
C ALA A 18 9.99 7.64 12.45
N THR A 19 9.67 8.92 12.28
CA THR A 19 9.00 9.76 13.28
C THR A 19 7.52 9.88 12.90
N ASN A 20 6.62 9.22 13.64
CA ASN A 20 5.18 9.47 13.51
C ASN A 20 4.60 9.88 14.84
N ASN A 21 3.64 10.79 14.78
CA ASN A 21 2.71 11.03 15.86
C ASN A 21 1.40 10.35 15.47
N PHE A 22 1.13 9.19 16.05
CA PHE A 22 -0.13 8.48 15.76
C PHE A 22 -1.25 9.08 16.59
N ASP A 23 -2.37 9.39 15.93
CA ASP A 23 -3.60 9.66 16.65
C ASP A 23 -3.99 8.42 17.49
N PRO A 24 -4.15 8.56 18.82
CA PRO A 24 -4.36 7.41 19.70
C PRO A 24 -5.63 6.62 19.38
N ASP A 25 -6.72 7.31 19.03
CA ASP A 25 -8.00 6.68 18.70
C ASP A 25 -7.89 5.93 17.36
N ALA A 26 -7.18 6.52 16.40
CA ALA A 26 -6.91 5.87 15.13
C ALA A 26 -6.04 4.63 15.25
N LEU A 27 -5.02 4.70 16.10
CA LEU A 27 -4.15 3.58 16.38
C LEU A 27 -4.90 2.47 17.13
N ALA A 28 -5.71 2.80 18.14
CA ALA A 28 -6.51 1.83 18.87
C ALA A 28 -7.50 1.10 17.96
N TRP A 29 -8.17 1.82 17.06
CA TRP A 29 -9.02 1.22 16.05
C TRP A 29 -8.25 0.29 15.12
N TRP A 30 -7.07 0.71 14.62
CA TRP A 30 -6.25 -0.12 13.74
C TRP A 30 -5.80 -1.41 14.44
N LEU A 31 -5.37 -1.33 15.71
CA LEU A 31 -4.99 -2.50 16.52
C LEU A 31 -6.16 -3.47 16.74
N SER A 32 -7.40 -2.98 16.69
CA SER A 32 -8.61 -3.81 16.81
C SER A 32 -8.98 -4.57 15.54
N LEU A 33 -8.44 -4.20 14.37
CA LEU A 33 -8.81 -4.76 13.07
C LEU A 33 -8.59 -6.28 13.01
N GLN A 34 -7.40 -6.72 13.44
CA GLN A 34 -7.03 -8.12 13.53
C GLN A 34 -6.22 -8.29 14.82
N GLN A 35 -6.71 -9.13 15.73
CA GLN A 35 -6.08 -9.35 17.03
C GLN A 35 -4.59 -9.65 16.86
N SER A 36 -3.76 -8.80 17.48
CA SER A 36 -2.32 -8.98 17.55
C SER A 36 -1.95 -9.47 18.96
N GLY A 37 -0.85 -10.23 19.09
CA GLY A 37 -0.36 -10.67 20.40
C GLY A 37 -0.03 -9.48 21.31
N LYS A 38 -0.27 -9.63 22.62
CA LYS A 38 -0.18 -8.55 23.62
C LYS A 38 1.24 -8.04 23.92
N ASP A 39 2.27 -8.69 23.39
CA ASP A 39 3.64 -8.54 23.89
C ASP A 39 4.50 -7.53 23.12
N LYS A 40 3.95 -6.84 22.11
CA LYS A 40 4.73 -5.98 21.21
C LYS A 40 4.07 -4.64 20.96
N THR A 41 4.89 -3.59 20.96
CA THR A 41 4.47 -2.22 20.65
C THR A 41 4.72 -1.90 19.17
N LEU A 42 3.89 -1.02 18.60
CA LEU A 42 4.05 -0.56 17.22
C LEU A 42 5.38 0.16 17.03
N GLU A 43 5.77 0.99 17.99
CA GLU A 43 7.00 1.79 17.96
C GLU A 43 8.24 0.90 17.87
N GLY A 44 8.28 -0.18 18.65
CA GLY A 44 9.39 -1.14 18.64
C GLY A 44 9.51 -1.89 17.31
N LEU A 45 8.37 -2.23 16.69
CA LEU A 45 8.35 -2.88 15.37
C LEU A 45 8.76 -1.91 14.26
N VAL A 46 8.25 -0.68 14.29
CA VAL A 46 8.60 0.36 13.32
C VAL A 46 10.09 0.70 13.39
N SER A 47 10.65 0.82 14.60
CA SER A 47 12.08 1.05 14.80
C SER A 47 12.94 -0.07 14.19
N LYS A 48 12.61 -1.34 14.46
CA LYS A 48 13.30 -2.50 13.88
C LYS A 48 13.16 -2.56 12.36
N MET A 49 11.98 -2.26 11.84
CA MET A 49 11.71 -2.26 10.40
C MET A 49 12.59 -1.22 9.67
N PHE A 50 12.72 -0.01 10.20
CA PHE A 50 13.58 1.04 9.61
C PHE A 50 15.10 0.79 9.77
N GLN A 51 15.52 -0.25 10.47
CA GLN A 51 16.89 -0.75 10.39
C GLN A 51 17.12 -1.63 9.14
N ILE A 52 16.04 -2.18 8.55
CA ILE A 52 16.10 -3.07 7.37
C ILE A 52 15.79 -2.31 6.07
N ILE A 53 14.85 -1.37 6.11
CA ILE A 53 14.49 -0.51 4.98
C ILE A 53 14.83 0.94 5.31
N PRO A 54 15.39 1.72 4.37
CA PRO A 54 15.65 3.13 4.62
C PRO A 54 14.35 3.91 4.76
N PRO A 55 14.39 5.11 5.37
CA PRO A 55 13.26 6.02 5.40
C PRO A 55 12.73 6.31 3.98
N PRO A 56 11.41 6.51 3.82
CA PRO A 56 10.82 6.72 2.51
C PRO A 56 11.31 8.02 1.87
N THR A 57 11.71 7.95 0.60
CA THR A 57 12.18 9.10 -0.20
C THR A 57 11.10 9.68 -1.12
N LEU A 58 9.94 9.03 -1.20
CA LEU A 58 8.85 9.47 -2.08
C LEU A 58 8.27 10.80 -1.59
N ASP A 59 8.56 11.86 -2.34
CA ASP A 59 7.91 13.15 -2.18
C ASP A 59 6.49 13.09 -2.74
N THR A 60 5.51 13.22 -1.85
CA THR A 60 4.08 13.21 -2.17
C THR A 60 3.51 14.61 -2.33
N MET A 61 4.31 15.66 -2.13
CA MET A 61 3.83 17.02 -2.26
C MET A 61 3.60 17.40 -3.73
N PRO A 62 2.48 18.10 -4.03
CA PRO A 62 2.28 18.70 -5.34
C PRO A 62 3.42 19.67 -5.64
N HIS A 63 3.94 19.62 -6.88
CA HIS A 63 5.03 20.51 -7.31
C HIS A 63 4.66 21.18 -8.64
N PRO A 64 4.75 22.51 -8.79
CA PRO A 64 4.24 23.22 -9.97
C PRO A 64 4.82 22.74 -11.32
N SER A 65 6.06 22.23 -11.31
CA SER A 65 6.74 21.72 -12.51
C SER A 65 6.55 20.22 -12.78
N ARG A 66 5.77 19.50 -11.97
CA ARG A 66 5.56 18.05 -12.08
C ARG A 66 4.07 17.72 -12.00
N CYS A 67 3.55 17.00 -12.99
CA CYS A 67 2.24 16.37 -12.92
C CYS A 67 2.39 14.84 -12.90
N ARG A 68 2.17 14.23 -11.75
CA ARG A 68 2.25 12.80 -11.53
C ARG A 68 0.91 12.15 -11.89
N ARG A 69 0.86 11.57 -13.09
CA ARG A 69 -0.25 10.76 -13.59
C ARG A 69 -0.10 9.31 -13.12
N CYS A 70 -1.13 8.77 -12.50
CA CYS A 70 -1.14 7.43 -11.93
C CYS A 70 -2.29 6.60 -12.50
N ALA A 71 -1.99 5.38 -12.96
CA ALA A 71 -2.99 4.36 -13.25
C ALA A 71 -3.09 3.41 -12.05
N VAL A 72 -4.28 3.24 -11.49
CA VAL A 72 -4.57 2.22 -10.46
C VAL A 72 -5.24 1.03 -11.12
N VAL A 73 -4.52 -0.08 -11.23
CA VAL A 73 -5.02 -1.27 -11.92
C VAL A 73 -5.51 -2.30 -10.91
N GLY A 74 -6.84 -2.43 -10.81
CA GLY A 74 -7.50 -3.48 -10.05
C GLY A 74 -7.43 -4.85 -10.72
N ASN A 75 -8.10 -5.85 -10.11
CA ASN A 75 -8.05 -7.26 -10.56
C ASN A 75 -9.39 -7.76 -11.15
N SER A 76 -10.26 -6.85 -11.58
CA SER A 76 -11.57 -7.21 -12.12
C SER A 76 -11.45 -7.86 -13.50
N GLY A 77 -12.32 -8.85 -13.76
CA GLY A 77 -12.40 -9.51 -15.05
C GLY A 77 -12.88 -8.61 -16.19
N ASN A 78 -13.43 -7.43 -15.89
CA ASN A 78 -13.83 -6.45 -16.90
C ASN A 78 -12.66 -5.91 -17.74
N LEU A 79 -11.42 -6.07 -17.26
CA LEU A 79 -10.22 -5.68 -18.00
C LEU A 79 -9.97 -6.61 -19.20
N ARG A 80 -10.49 -7.84 -19.20
CA ARG A 80 -10.28 -8.78 -20.31
C ARG A 80 -10.88 -8.25 -21.61
N ARG A 81 -10.08 -8.23 -22.67
CA ARG A 81 -10.40 -7.68 -23.99
C ARG A 81 -10.71 -6.17 -23.99
N SER A 82 -10.33 -5.45 -22.95
CA SER A 82 -10.51 -3.99 -22.88
C SER A 82 -9.57 -3.21 -23.81
N GLY A 83 -8.40 -3.78 -24.14
CA GLY A 83 -7.38 -3.09 -24.92
C GLY A 83 -6.75 -1.87 -24.21
N HIS A 84 -6.92 -1.72 -22.90
CA HIS A 84 -6.43 -0.57 -22.14
C HIS A 84 -4.92 -0.56 -21.89
N GLY A 85 -4.17 -1.61 -22.25
CA GLY A 85 -2.79 -1.77 -21.83
C GLY A 85 -1.87 -0.61 -22.19
N LYS A 86 -1.97 -0.08 -23.42
CA LYS A 86 -1.19 1.10 -23.84
C LYS A 86 -1.55 2.37 -23.06
N LEU A 87 -2.83 2.55 -22.73
CA LEU A 87 -3.29 3.70 -21.95
C LEU A 87 -2.77 3.61 -20.51
N ILE A 88 -2.88 2.43 -19.89
CA ILE A 88 -2.33 2.15 -18.56
C ILE A 88 -0.83 2.47 -18.54
N ASP A 89 -0.07 1.91 -19.49
CA ASP A 89 1.39 2.07 -19.58
C ASP A 89 1.83 3.50 -19.94
N SER A 90 0.92 4.39 -20.36
CA SER A 90 1.24 5.81 -20.63
C SER A 90 1.36 6.66 -19.35
N HIS A 91 0.94 6.15 -18.19
CA HIS A 91 1.01 6.86 -16.93
C HIS A 91 2.43 6.89 -16.36
N SER A 92 2.74 7.93 -15.57
CA SER A 92 4.01 8.05 -14.87
C SER A 92 4.16 6.92 -13.86
N PHE A 93 3.11 6.69 -13.06
CA PHE A 93 3.02 5.55 -12.15
C PHE A 93 1.94 4.56 -12.59
N VAL A 94 2.24 3.27 -12.46
CA VAL A 94 1.28 2.19 -12.63
C VAL A 94 1.28 1.38 -11.33
N ILE A 95 0.19 1.49 -10.59
CA ILE A 95 0.01 0.91 -9.27
C ILE A 95 -0.84 -0.36 -9.42
N ARG A 96 -0.26 -1.51 -9.08
CA ARG A 96 -0.93 -2.81 -9.08
C ARG A 96 -1.07 -3.34 -7.67
N MET A 97 -1.91 -4.36 -7.47
CA MET A 97 -2.17 -4.90 -6.14
C MET A 97 -2.34 -6.41 -6.12
N ASN A 98 -2.09 -7.02 -4.97
CA ASN A 98 -2.30 -8.45 -4.72
C ASN A 98 -1.49 -9.33 -5.69
N LYS A 99 -2.06 -10.44 -6.15
CA LYS A 99 -1.46 -11.38 -7.10
C LYS A 99 -1.79 -11.05 -8.56
N ALA A 100 -1.92 -9.76 -8.91
CA ALA A 100 -2.23 -9.34 -10.27
C ALA A 100 -1.19 -9.88 -11.28
N VAL A 101 -1.66 -10.47 -12.38
CA VAL A 101 -0.80 -11.02 -13.44
C VAL A 101 -0.86 -10.11 -14.66
N THR A 102 0.29 -9.72 -15.18
CA THR A 102 0.40 -8.96 -16.44
C THR A 102 0.77 -9.84 -17.62
N GLN A 103 1.58 -10.89 -17.39
CA GLN A 103 2.06 -11.78 -18.44
C GLN A 103 0.90 -12.48 -19.15
N GLY A 104 0.83 -12.33 -20.47
CA GLY A 104 -0.25 -12.85 -21.31
C GLY A 104 -1.52 -12.00 -21.33
N PHE A 105 -1.56 -10.90 -20.59
CA PHE A 105 -2.68 -9.95 -20.52
C PHE A 105 -2.26 -8.51 -20.88
N GLU A 106 -1.06 -8.30 -21.40
CA GLU A 106 -0.42 -7.00 -21.58
C GLU A 106 -1.26 -6.06 -22.47
N LYS A 107 -1.94 -6.61 -23.48
CA LYS A 107 -2.86 -5.85 -24.34
C LYS A 107 -3.96 -5.14 -23.54
N ASP A 108 -4.42 -5.78 -22.47
CA ASP A 108 -5.53 -5.35 -21.65
C ASP A 108 -5.07 -4.57 -20.42
N VAL A 109 -4.04 -5.06 -19.73
CA VAL A 109 -3.62 -4.52 -18.43
C VAL A 109 -2.28 -3.80 -18.44
N GLY A 110 -1.59 -3.77 -19.58
CA GLY A 110 -0.25 -3.19 -19.71
C GLY A 110 0.84 -4.12 -19.18
N ASN A 111 2.09 -3.77 -19.44
CA ASN A 111 3.26 -4.51 -18.96
C ASN A 111 4.10 -3.75 -17.94
N ARG A 112 3.82 -2.47 -17.68
CA ARG A 112 4.55 -1.66 -16.70
C ARG A 112 3.93 -1.80 -15.31
N THR A 113 4.80 -1.80 -14.30
CA THR A 113 4.44 -1.64 -12.89
C THR A 113 5.50 -0.76 -12.27
N THR A 114 5.10 0.28 -11.53
CA THR A 114 6.04 1.12 -10.77
C THR A 114 5.89 0.93 -9.27
N HIS A 115 4.67 0.64 -8.82
CA HIS A 115 4.38 0.34 -7.43
C HIS A 115 3.47 -0.88 -7.35
N HIS A 116 3.77 -1.79 -6.43
CA HIS A 116 2.97 -2.99 -6.20
C HIS A 116 2.54 -3.07 -4.74
N ILE A 117 1.24 -2.96 -4.51
CA ILE A 117 0.62 -3.00 -3.20
C ILE A 117 0.32 -4.44 -2.78
N LEU A 118 0.77 -4.82 -1.60
CA LEU A 118 0.55 -6.16 -1.06
C LEU A 118 0.46 -6.18 0.46
N TYR A 119 0.08 -7.34 0.98
CA TYR A 119 0.10 -7.73 2.38
C TYR A 119 0.52 -9.20 2.45
N PRO A 120 0.97 -9.74 3.60
CA PRO A 120 1.67 -11.03 3.67
C PRO A 120 0.94 -12.19 2.96
N GLU A 121 -0.37 -12.27 3.14
CA GLU A 121 -1.24 -13.33 2.61
C GLU A 121 -1.48 -13.22 1.09
N SER A 122 -1.19 -12.06 0.51
CA SER A 122 -1.34 -11.74 -0.91
C SER A 122 0.01 -11.44 -1.60
N ALA A 123 1.12 -11.72 -0.90
CA ALA A 123 2.45 -11.33 -1.34
C ALA A 123 2.91 -12.07 -2.61
N VAL A 124 3.63 -11.33 -3.46
CA VAL A 124 4.34 -11.81 -4.64
C VAL A 124 5.78 -11.27 -4.61
N ASP A 125 6.66 -11.87 -5.39
CA ASP A 125 7.96 -11.26 -5.65
C ASP A 125 7.78 -10.02 -6.53
N VAL A 126 8.47 -8.95 -6.19
CA VAL A 126 8.40 -7.66 -6.88
C VAL A 126 9.62 -7.54 -7.80
N ALA A 127 9.39 -7.14 -9.05
CA ALA A 127 10.45 -7.03 -10.04
C ALA A 127 11.48 -5.94 -9.64
N PRO A 128 12.76 -6.08 -10.04
CA PRO A 128 13.77 -5.05 -9.79
C PRO A 128 13.31 -3.69 -10.31
N GLY A 129 13.53 -2.66 -9.50
CA GLY A 129 13.15 -1.28 -9.78
C GLY A 129 11.72 -0.90 -9.38
N VAL A 130 10.85 -1.87 -9.09
CA VAL A 130 9.44 -1.64 -8.69
C VAL A 130 9.36 -1.45 -7.18
N SER A 131 8.61 -0.44 -6.73
CA SER A 131 8.40 -0.18 -5.31
C SER A 131 7.39 -1.15 -4.72
N LEU A 132 7.76 -1.82 -3.62
CA LEU A 132 6.82 -2.62 -2.82
C LEU A 132 6.12 -1.70 -1.83
N ILE A 133 4.78 -1.67 -1.84
CA ILE A 133 3.99 -0.93 -0.86
C ILE A 133 3.25 -1.93 0.04
N LEU A 134 3.61 -1.97 1.33
CA LEU A 134 2.92 -2.82 2.31
C LEU A 134 1.64 -2.13 2.81
N LEU A 135 0.53 -2.88 2.83
CA LEU A 135 -0.65 -2.57 3.63
C LEU A 135 -0.62 -3.40 4.92
N PRO A 136 -0.23 -2.82 6.07
CA PRO A 136 -0.23 -3.56 7.33
C PRO A 136 -1.63 -3.50 7.95
N PHE A 137 -2.32 -4.65 8.05
CA PHE A 137 -3.61 -4.79 8.72
C PHE A 137 -3.48 -5.24 10.18
N LYS A 138 -2.27 -5.60 10.61
CA LYS A 138 -1.90 -6.05 11.96
C LYS A 138 -0.41 -5.85 12.21
N LEU A 139 0.00 -5.87 13.48
CA LEU A 139 1.42 -5.78 13.87
C LEU A 139 2.27 -6.88 13.22
N ARG A 140 1.69 -8.08 13.07
CA ARG A 140 2.35 -9.23 12.43
C ARG A 140 2.74 -8.97 10.97
N ASP A 141 2.09 -8.04 10.27
CA ASP A 141 2.43 -7.72 8.89
C ASP A 141 3.74 -6.92 8.80
N LEU A 142 4.00 -6.05 9.78
CA LEU A 142 5.27 -5.32 9.91
C LEU A 142 6.43 -6.26 10.29
N GLU A 143 6.16 -7.22 11.19
CA GLU A 143 7.10 -8.29 11.51
C GLU A 143 7.42 -9.14 10.29
N TRP A 144 6.38 -9.52 9.55
CA TRP A 144 6.55 -10.28 8.32
C TRP A 144 7.42 -9.53 7.32
N LEU A 145 7.21 -8.23 7.11
CA LEU A 145 8.04 -7.44 6.19
C LEU A 145 9.51 -7.45 6.62
N THR A 146 9.76 -7.20 7.91
CA THR A 146 11.12 -7.22 8.49
C THR A 146 11.77 -8.60 8.26
N SER A 147 11.05 -9.67 8.58
CA SER A 147 11.50 -11.06 8.40
C SER A 147 11.72 -11.41 6.92
N ALA A 148 10.77 -11.11 6.05
CA ALA A 148 10.77 -11.50 4.64
C ALA A 148 11.88 -10.84 3.83
N LEU A 149 12.34 -9.66 4.29
CA LEU A 149 13.49 -8.94 3.72
C LEU A 149 14.82 -9.27 4.42
N SER A 150 14.82 -10.11 5.45
CA SER A 150 16.02 -10.47 6.22
C SER A 150 16.12 -11.99 6.51
N THR A 151 15.58 -12.44 7.63
CA THR A 151 15.78 -13.79 8.19
C THR A 151 14.92 -14.85 7.50
N GLY A 152 13.65 -14.54 7.24
CA GLY A 152 12.65 -15.47 6.72
C GLY A 152 12.04 -16.41 7.77
N GLU A 153 12.00 -15.96 9.03
CA GLU A 153 11.45 -16.72 10.16
C GLU A 153 9.92 -16.72 10.20
N VAL A 154 9.28 -15.64 9.77
CA VAL A 154 7.81 -15.51 9.74
C VAL A 154 7.24 -16.25 8.52
N LYS A 155 6.74 -17.46 8.74
CA LYS A 155 6.16 -18.33 7.69
C LYS A 155 4.63 -18.47 7.76
N MET A 156 4.03 -18.01 8.85
CA MET A 156 2.59 -18.13 9.15
C MET A 156 2.04 -16.83 9.72
N THR A 157 0.86 -16.44 9.26
CA THR A 157 -0.08 -15.54 9.95
C THR A 157 -1.29 -16.38 10.40
N TYR A 158 -2.52 -16.06 9.99
CA TYR A 158 -3.65 -17.00 10.05
C TYR A 158 -3.57 -18.06 8.94
N MET A 159 -2.70 -17.86 7.95
CA MET A 159 -2.40 -18.82 6.88
C MET A 159 -0.90 -18.80 6.56
N ARG A 160 -0.44 -19.72 5.71
CA ARG A 160 0.95 -19.74 5.25
C ARG A 160 1.24 -18.53 4.36
N VAL A 161 2.36 -17.88 4.61
CA VAL A 161 2.84 -16.71 3.86
C VAL A 161 4.23 -16.99 3.28
N LYS A 162 4.65 -16.18 2.30
CA LYS A 162 6.03 -16.26 1.77
C LYS A 162 7.00 -15.96 2.90
N ASP A 163 7.98 -16.84 3.10
CA ASP A 163 9.03 -16.66 4.11
C ASP A 163 10.06 -15.62 3.66
N ARG A 164 10.32 -15.51 2.35
CA ARG A 164 11.11 -14.44 1.74
C ARG A 164 10.39 -13.79 0.56
N VAL A 165 10.62 -12.49 0.38
CA VAL A 165 10.13 -11.72 -0.78
C VAL A 165 11.30 -11.05 -1.47
N LYS A 166 11.36 -11.17 -2.79
CA LYS A 166 12.29 -10.39 -3.61
C LYS A 166 11.71 -8.98 -3.79
N ALA A 167 12.42 -7.98 -3.29
CA ALA A 167 12.12 -6.57 -3.47
C ALA A 167 13.38 -5.74 -3.21
N ASP A 168 13.49 -4.58 -3.86
CA ASP A 168 14.55 -3.61 -3.59
C ASP A 168 14.26 -2.92 -2.26
N LYS A 169 15.10 -3.15 -1.24
CA LYS A 169 14.86 -2.67 0.13
C LYS A 169 14.71 -1.15 0.21
N ASP A 170 15.44 -0.43 -0.65
CA ASP A 170 15.39 1.03 -0.79
C ASP A 170 14.14 1.56 -1.48
N LYS A 171 13.28 0.67 -2.01
CA LYS A 171 12.00 1.00 -2.65
C LYS A 171 10.80 0.42 -1.91
N VAL A 172 10.98 0.05 -0.64
CA VAL A 172 9.89 -0.43 0.22
C VAL A 172 9.22 0.76 0.89
N LEU A 173 7.90 0.85 0.74
CA LEU A 173 7.05 1.80 1.44
C LEU A 173 6.05 1.03 2.30
N VAL A 174 5.63 1.63 3.41
CA VAL A 174 4.60 1.07 4.29
C VAL A 174 3.49 2.09 4.44
N VAL A 175 2.25 1.68 4.20
CA VAL A 175 1.10 2.58 4.41
C VAL A 175 0.92 2.80 5.91
N ASN A 176 0.72 4.07 6.28
CA ASN A 176 0.56 4.48 7.67
C ASN A 176 -0.70 3.84 8.28
N PRO A 177 -0.61 3.10 9.40
CA PRO A 177 -1.76 2.46 10.05
C PRO A 177 -2.96 3.40 10.30
N VAL A 178 -2.72 4.65 10.73
CA VAL A 178 -3.83 5.58 11.02
C VAL A 178 -4.53 6.08 9.75
N PHE A 179 -3.86 5.99 8.59
CA PHE A 179 -4.47 6.31 7.30
C PHE A 179 -5.62 5.35 6.95
N PHE A 180 -5.59 4.11 7.45
CA PHE A 180 -6.68 3.16 7.25
C PHE A 180 -7.97 3.65 7.89
N LYS A 181 -7.88 4.24 9.09
CA LYS A 181 -9.05 4.81 9.77
C LYS A 181 -9.57 6.03 9.02
N TYR A 182 -8.69 6.91 8.56
CA TYR A 182 -9.08 8.03 7.71
C TYR A 182 -9.86 7.57 6.47
N VAL A 183 -9.38 6.53 5.76
CA VAL A 183 -10.10 5.95 4.63
C VAL A 183 -11.45 5.38 5.07
N HIS A 184 -11.49 4.70 6.21
CA HIS A 184 -12.70 4.08 6.72
C HIS A 184 -13.79 5.10 7.08
N ASP A 185 -13.42 6.13 7.84
CA ASP A 185 -14.30 7.16 8.35
C ASP A 185 -14.78 8.08 7.21
N ASN A 186 -13.85 8.62 6.43
CA ASN A 186 -14.17 9.68 5.48
C ASN A 186 -14.64 9.16 4.12
N TRP A 187 -14.17 7.98 3.68
CA TRP A 187 -14.42 7.51 2.32
C TRP A 187 -15.38 6.33 2.25
N THR A 188 -15.33 5.42 3.23
CA THR A 188 -16.31 4.31 3.32
C THR A 188 -17.46 4.61 4.28
N GLU A 189 -17.41 5.72 5.01
CA GLU A 189 -18.45 6.11 5.98
C GLU A 189 -18.82 4.95 6.90
N HIS A 190 -17.80 4.27 7.44
CA HIS A 190 -17.91 3.11 8.32
C HIS A 190 -18.58 1.86 7.74
N HIS A 191 -18.78 1.76 6.42
CA HIS A 191 -19.35 0.57 5.80
C HIS A 191 -18.34 -0.58 5.74
N GLY A 192 -18.76 -1.75 6.23
CA GLY A 192 -17.92 -2.93 6.36
C GLY A 192 -16.97 -2.87 7.57
N ARG A 193 -16.14 -3.89 7.75
CA ARG A 193 -15.24 -3.97 8.92
C ARG A 193 -14.00 -3.06 8.77
N TYR A 194 -13.46 -2.96 7.56
CA TYR A 194 -12.35 -2.07 7.19
C TYR A 194 -12.26 -1.98 5.65
N PRO A 195 -11.60 -0.95 5.10
CA PRO A 195 -11.51 -0.75 3.65
C PRO A 195 -10.77 -1.87 2.92
N SER A 196 -11.21 -2.19 1.70
CA SER A 196 -10.53 -3.17 0.85
C SER A 196 -9.18 -2.65 0.33
N THR A 197 -8.30 -3.55 -0.13
CA THR A 197 -7.05 -3.18 -0.81
C THR A 197 -7.28 -2.21 -1.97
N GLY A 198 -8.34 -2.41 -2.77
CA GLY A 198 -8.68 -1.53 -3.88
C GLY A 198 -9.04 -0.12 -3.41
N MET A 199 -9.90 -0.02 -2.37
CA MET A 199 -10.28 1.27 -1.80
C MET A 199 -9.07 2.00 -1.20
N LEU A 200 -8.25 1.30 -0.40
CA LEU A 200 -7.00 1.87 0.16
C LEU A 200 -6.06 2.35 -0.93
N THR A 201 -5.92 1.59 -2.03
CA THR A 201 -5.06 1.96 -3.15
C THR A 201 -5.54 3.22 -3.86
N ILE A 202 -6.85 3.34 -4.10
CA ILE A 202 -7.41 4.54 -4.75
C ILE A 202 -7.16 5.77 -3.88
N ILE A 203 -7.47 5.71 -2.58
CA ILE A 203 -7.29 6.87 -1.70
C ILE A 203 -5.79 7.17 -1.49
N PHE A 204 -4.94 6.15 -1.42
CA PHE A 204 -3.49 6.32 -1.43
C PHE A 204 -3.02 7.06 -2.70
N ALA A 205 -3.51 6.68 -3.87
CA ALA A 205 -3.17 7.35 -5.13
C ALA A 205 -3.65 8.80 -5.14
N LEU A 206 -4.85 9.10 -4.63
CA LEU A 206 -5.36 10.48 -4.52
C LEU A 206 -4.47 11.39 -3.65
N HIS A 207 -3.78 10.84 -2.65
CA HIS A 207 -2.86 11.60 -1.78
C HIS A 207 -1.41 11.61 -2.27
N THR A 208 -1.09 10.84 -3.31
CA THR A 208 0.28 10.69 -3.81
C THR A 208 0.43 11.07 -5.27
N CYS A 209 -0.65 11.36 -5.98
CA CYS A 209 -0.69 11.65 -7.41
C CYS A 209 -1.50 12.92 -7.69
N ASP A 210 -1.19 13.59 -8.80
CA ASP A 210 -1.94 14.78 -9.24
C ASP A 210 -3.14 14.42 -10.13
N GLN A 211 -3.06 13.27 -10.81
CA GLN A 211 -4.14 12.70 -11.61
C GLN A 211 -4.17 11.19 -11.44
N VAL A 212 -5.35 10.63 -11.21
CA VAL A 212 -5.58 9.19 -11.05
C VAL A 212 -6.54 8.70 -12.13
N SER A 213 -6.26 7.53 -12.70
CA SER A 213 -7.09 6.79 -13.65
C SER A 213 -7.26 5.35 -13.20
#